data_AF-A0A0P7YZF3-F1
#
_entry.id   AF-A0A0P7YZF3-F1
#
_cell.length_a   1.000
_cell.length_b   1.000
_cell.length_c   1.000
_cell.angle_alpha   90.00
_cell.angle_beta   90.00
_cell.angle_gamma   90.00
#
_symmetry.space_group_name_H-M   'P 1'
#
loop_
_entity.id
_entity.type
_entity.pdbx_description
1 polymer ?
#
loop_
_entity_poly.entity_id
_entity_poly.type
_entity_poly.pdbx_seq_one_letter_code
_entity_poly.pdbx_strand_id
1 'polypeptide(L)'
;MLNMEDGRTVKLQDHSFNASVRQDEIFVWCASKDFSAEIASTFGRFCVQIDPKVIVDRLRMRANASSSLDYSKIVADDVVYRSIQQVPLADWALPEKVALIKPESFANQREYRIAVSKRGAFDVENVELQLVPLAHLEPITLVSSKILVALGNLEDHATLHEF
;
A
#
# COMPACT_ATOMS: atom_id res chain seq x y z
N MET A 1 -24.21 -0.51 -2.02
CA MET A 1 -25.35 -1.36 -2.47
C MET A 1 -25.55 -2.41 -1.39
N LEU A 2 -26.71 -2.44 -0.76
CA LEU A 2 -27.04 -3.43 0.28
C LEU A 2 -27.90 -4.54 -0.35
N ASN A 3 -27.52 -5.79 -0.10
CA ASN A 3 -28.31 -6.95 -0.46
C ASN A 3 -29.18 -7.33 0.74
N MET A 4 -30.49 -7.29 0.57
CA MET A 4 -31.45 -7.72 1.59
C MET A 4 -31.57 -9.25 1.57
N GLU A 5 -32.02 -9.86 2.67
CA GLU A 5 -32.23 -11.32 2.77
C GLU A 5 -33.21 -11.86 1.71
N ASP A 6 -34.09 -11.00 1.19
CA ASP A 6 -35.03 -11.32 0.10
C ASP A 6 -34.46 -11.11 -1.31
N GLY A 7 -33.16 -10.85 -1.43
CA GLY A 7 -32.46 -10.66 -2.71
C GLY A 7 -32.63 -9.28 -3.33
N ARG A 8 -33.39 -8.36 -2.72
CA ARG A 8 -33.49 -6.98 -3.20
C ARG A 8 -32.19 -6.23 -2.96
N THR A 9 -31.85 -5.36 -3.91
CA THR A 9 -30.69 -4.49 -3.82
C THR A 9 -31.11 -3.04 -3.58
N VAL A 10 -30.62 -2.44 -2.50
CA VAL A 10 -30.83 -1.01 -2.20
C VAL A 10 -29.55 -0.25 -2.49
N LYS A 11 -29.64 0.76 -3.36
CA LYS A 11 -28.58 1.76 -3.51
C LYS A 11 -28.74 2.81 -2.42
N LEU A 12 -27.80 2.84 -1.48
CA LEU A 12 -27.66 3.95 -0.55
C LEU A 12 -27.12 5.15 -1.32
N GLN A 13 -27.92 6.19 -1.43
CA GLN A 13 -27.47 7.49 -1.92
C GLN A 13 -26.68 8.18 -0.80
N ASP A 14 -25.70 8.99 -1.16
CA ASP A 14 -24.90 9.80 -0.23
C ASP A 14 -24.14 9.02 0.86
N HIS A 15 -23.75 7.78 0.58
CA HIS A 15 -22.88 6.97 1.44
C HIS A 15 -21.68 6.45 0.66
N SER A 16 -20.54 6.34 1.35
CA SER A 16 -19.33 5.69 0.86
C SER A 16 -19.06 4.43 1.67
N PHE A 17 -18.47 3.42 1.03
CA PHE A 17 -17.90 2.27 1.72
C PHE A 17 -16.45 2.57 2.09
N ASN A 18 -16.14 2.50 3.37
CA ASN A 18 -14.80 2.70 3.89
C ASN A 18 -14.24 1.37 4.41
N ALA A 19 -13.06 1.00 3.91
CA ALA A 19 -12.26 -0.07 4.47
C ALA A 19 -10.99 0.55 5.05
N SER A 20 -10.85 0.49 6.36
CA SER A 20 -9.70 0.99 7.09
C SER A 20 -8.86 -0.17 7.61
N VAL A 21 -7.55 0.02 7.63
CA VAL A 21 -6.58 -0.91 8.21
C VAL A 21 -5.84 -0.19 9.33
N ARG A 22 -5.02 -0.92 10.10
CA ARG A 22 -4.08 -0.30 11.05
C ARG A 22 -2.92 0.38 10.32
N GLN A 23 -3.22 1.49 9.64
CA GLN A 23 -2.31 2.17 8.71
C GLN A 23 -1.02 2.64 9.38
N ASP A 24 -1.07 2.97 10.67
CA ASP A 24 0.08 3.36 11.50
C ASP A 24 1.04 2.19 11.83
N GLU A 25 0.62 0.96 11.52
CA GLU A 25 1.36 -0.28 11.70
C GLU A 25 1.83 -0.90 10.38
N ILE A 26 1.52 -0.30 9.24
CA ILE A 26 1.91 -0.77 7.90
C ILE A 26 2.83 0.27 7.27
N PHE A 27 4.06 -0.13 6.98
CA PHE A 27 5.10 0.71 6.42
C PHE A 27 5.30 0.36 4.95
N VAL A 28 5.18 1.35 4.08
CA VAL A 28 5.24 1.17 2.62
C VAL A 28 6.40 1.96 2.04
N TRP A 29 7.26 1.29 1.29
CA TRP A 29 8.21 1.91 0.38
C TRP A 29 7.65 1.88 -1.03
N CYS A 30 7.65 3.05 -1.68
CA CYS A 30 7.11 3.25 -3.01
C CYS A 30 8.26 3.45 -3.99
N ALA A 31 8.24 2.74 -5.12
CA ALA A 31 9.16 2.91 -6.23
C ALA A 31 8.36 3.18 -7.51
N SER A 32 8.86 4.02 -8.39
CA SER A 32 8.33 4.10 -9.75
C SER A 32 8.87 2.95 -10.59
N LYS A 33 8.05 2.43 -11.48
CA LYS A 33 8.45 1.49 -12.53
C LYS A 33 9.01 2.18 -13.76
N ASP A 34 8.92 3.51 -13.79
CA ASP A 34 9.36 4.31 -14.91
C ASP A 34 10.57 5.14 -14.55
N PHE A 35 11.49 5.20 -15.50
CA PHE A 35 12.65 6.07 -15.46
C PHE A 35 12.49 7.13 -16.54
N SER A 36 12.12 8.35 -16.15
CA SER A 36 11.91 9.47 -17.07
C SER A 36 12.31 10.80 -16.46
N ALA A 37 12.71 11.76 -17.31
CA ALA A 37 13.05 13.11 -16.88
C ALA A 37 11.86 13.84 -16.23
N GLU A 38 10.63 13.49 -16.64
CA GLU A 38 9.40 14.01 -16.04
C GLU A 38 9.27 13.58 -14.57
N ILE A 39 9.47 12.29 -14.29
CA ILE A 39 9.46 11.77 -12.91
C ILE A 39 10.62 12.36 -12.10
N ALA A 40 11.80 12.46 -12.71
CA ALA A 40 12.96 13.10 -12.08
C ALA A 40 12.67 14.55 -11.65
N SER A 41 11.97 15.32 -12.48
CA SER A 41 11.60 16.70 -12.13
C SER A 41 10.72 16.80 -10.88
N THR A 42 10.01 15.72 -10.54
CA THR A 42 9.14 15.63 -9.35
C THR A 42 9.89 15.18 -8.11
N PHE A 43 10.84 14.23 -8.23
CA PHE A 43 11.46 13.57 -7.08
C PHE A 43 12.92 13.96 -6.82
N GLY A 44 13.61 14.50 -7.83
CA GLY A 44 15.00 14.95 -7.73
C GLY A 44 15.87 14.48 -8.89
N ARG A 45 17.12 14.96 -8.89
CA ARG A 45 18.10 14.73 -9.97
C ARG A 45 18.63 13.30 -10.06
N PHE A 46 18.53 12.54 -8.98
CA PHE A 46 19.10 11.19 -8.90
C PHE A 46 18.01 10.13 -8.81
N CYS A 47 18.20 9.02 -9.52
CA CYS A 47 17.34 7.85 -9.43
C CYS A 47 18.18 6.61 -9.10
N VAL A 48 17.75 5.84 -8.12
CA VAL A 48 18.35 4.53 -7.81
C VAL A 48 17.48 3.45 -8.43
N GLN A 49 18.01 2.81 -9.46
CA GLN A 49 17.39 1.62 -10.03
C GLN A 49 17.88 0.40 -9.25
N ILE A 50 16.96 -0.43 -8.76
CA ILE A 50 17.26 -1.63 -7.99
C ILE A 50 16.20 -2.69 -8.26
N ASP A 51 16.61 -3.96 -8.32
CA ASP A 51 15.65 -5.07 -8.37
C ASP A 51 14.92 -5.17 -7.02
N PRO A 52 13.58 -5.03 -6.99
CA PRO A 52 12.81 -5.11 -5.75
C PRO A 52 13.00 -6.45 -5.03
N LYS A 53 13.31 -7.53 -5.74
CA LYS A 53 13.61 -8.83 -5.13
C LYS A 53 14.78 -8.77 -4.16
N VAL A 54 15.83 -8.00 -4.49
CA VAL A 54 16.99 -7.82 -3.60
C VAL A 54 16.56 -7.18 -2.29
N ILE A 55 15.73 -6.14 -2.36
CA ILE A 55 15.21 -5.46 -1.17
C ILE A 55 14.40 -6.44 -0.32
N VAL A 56 13.47 -7.17 -0.94
CA VAL A 56 12.63 -8.15 -0.23
C VAL A 56 13.48 -9.23 0.44
N ASP A 57 14.44 -9.80 -0.25
CA ASP A 57 15.30 -10.85 0.30
C ASP A 57 16.14 -10.31 1.48
N ARG A 58 16.68 -9.09 1.37
CA ARG A 58 17.40 -8.42 2.46
C ARG A 58 16.50 -8.14 3.66
N LEU A 59 15.25 -7.74 3.44
CA LEU A 59 14.26 -7.55 4.50
C LEU A 59 13.94 -8.88 5.19
N ARG A 60 13.72 -9.97 4.43
CA ARG A 60 13.47 -11.32 5.01
C ARG A 60 14.61 -11.80 5.89
N MET A 61 15.86 -11.53 5.51
CA MET A 61 17.03 -11.88 6.32
C MET A 61 17.06 -11.20 7.70
N ARG A 62 16.27 -10.14 7.90
CA ARG A 62 16.14 -9.45 9.19
C ARG A 62 15.12 -10.10 10.12
N ALA A 63 14.39 -11.11 9.66
CA ALA A 63 13.40 -11.83 10.46
C ALA A 63 14.03 -12.37 11.74
N ASN A 64 13.50 -11.92 12.87
CA ASN A 64 13.88 -12.44 14.18
C ASN A 64 12.69 -12.37 15.14
N ALA A 65 12.69 -13.24 16.16
CA ALA A 65 11.58 -13.35 17.11
C ALA A 65 11.35 -12.06 17.92
N SER A 66 12.42 -11.30 18.20
CA SER A 66 12.37 -10.04 18.95
C SER A 66 11.94 -8.84 18.13
N SER A 67 11.78 -8.96 16.81
CA SER A 67 11.37 -7.83 15.98
C SER A 67 9.89 -7.55 16.15
N SER A 68 9.56 -6.27 16.31
CA SER A 68 8.19 -5.76 16.25
C SER A 68 7.59 -5.85 14.84
N LEU A 69 8.44 -5.90 13.81
CA LEU A 69 8.04 -6.02 12.41
C LEU A 69 7.94 -7.49 11.98
N ASP A 70 6.97 -7.78 11.12
CA ASP A 70 6.77 -9.09 10.53
C ASP A 70 7.46 -9.20 9.17
N TYR A 71 8.76 -9.49 9.19
CA TYR A 71 9.53 -9.75 7.97
C TYR A 71 9.19 -11.09 7.29
N SER A 72 8.33 -11.94 7.89
CA SER A 72 7.87 -13.17 7.24
C SER A 72 6.71 -12.93 6.28
N LYS A 73 5.93 -11.86 6.51
CA LYS A 73 4.79 -11.43 5.69
C LYS A 73 5.08 -10.13 4.93
N ILE A 74 6.13 -10.15 4.11
CA ILE A 74 6.43 -9.01 3.22
C ILE A 74 5.54 -9.07 1.99
N VAL A 75 4.92 -7.94 1.69
CA VAL A 75 4.09 -7.74 0.50
C VAL A 75 4.91 -6.91 -0.48
N ALA A 76 5.11 -7.40 -1.70
CA ALA A 76 5.88 -6.68 -2.71
C ALA A 76 5.30 -6.93 -4.09
N ASP A 77 4.64 -5.92 -4.65
CA ASP A 77 3.94 -6.05 -5.92
C ASP A 77 3.66 -4.69 -6.58
N ASP A 78 3.18 -4.76 -7.82
CA ASP A 78 2.62 -3.62 -8.53
C ASP A 78 1.40 -3.05 -7.80
N VAL A 79 1.26 -1.72 -7.85
CA VAL A 79 0.03 -1.07 -7.43
C VAL A 79 -1.09 -1.38 -8.42
N VAL A 80 -2.21 -1.87 -7.89
CA VAL A 80 -3.45 -2.07 -8.64
C VAL A 80 -4.27 -0.78 -8.58
N TYR A 81 -4.42 -0.15 -9.75
CA TYR A 81 -5.24 1.05 -9.88
C TYR A 81 -6.70 0.64 -10.12
N ARG A 82 -7.61 1.17 -9.30
CA ARG A 82 -9.04 0.85 -9.35
C ARG A 82 -9.88 2.12 -9.42
N SER A 83 -10.94 2.06 -10.19
CA SER A 83 -12.00 3.07 -10.18
C SER A 83 -12.62 3.15 -8.78
N ILE A 84 -12.89 4.37 -8.32
CA ILE A 84 -13.60 4.62 -7.05
C ILE A 84 -15.04 4.07 -7.09
N GLN A 85 -15.59 3.92 -8.30
CA GLN A 85 -16.93 3.37 -8.52
C GLN A 85 -16.94 1.84 -8.60
N GLN A 86 -15.76 1.20 -8.60
CA GLN A 86 -15.68 -0.25 -8.62
C GLN A 86 -16.27 -0.84 -7.34
N VAL A 87 -17.11 -1.88 -7.49
CA VAL A 87 -17.74 -2.56 -6.36
C VAL A 87 -16.66 -3.18 -5.47
N PRO A 88 -16.71 -2.96 -4.14
CA PRO A 88 -15.83 -3.64 -3.22
C PRO A 88 -16.02 -5.17 -3.27
N LEU A 89 -14.91 -5.90 -3.43
CA LEU A 89 -14.86 -7.36 -3.39
C LEU A 89 -14.06 -7.84 -2.17
N ALA A 90 -13.82 -9.15 -2.06
CA ALA A 90 -13.07 -9.77 -0.96
C ALA A 90 -11.70 -9.11 -0.68
N ASP A 91 -11.02 -8.57 -1.69
CA ASP A 91 -9.73 -7.88 -1.51
C ASP A 91 -9.79 -6.69 -0.54
N TRP A 92 -10.96 -6.07 -0.38
CA TRP A 92 -11.13 -4.96 0.56
C TRP A 92 -11.11 -5.41 2.02
N ALA A 93 -11.21 -6.72 2.28
CA ALA A 93 -11.04 -7.32 3.60
C ALA A 93 -9.60 -7.82 3.85
N LEU A 94 -8.66 -7.55 2.93
CA LEU A 94 -7.27 -8.00 3.03
C LEU A 94 -6.34 -6.79 3.19
N PRO A 95 -5.76 -6.54 4.39
CA PRO A 95 -4.91 -5.37 4.60
C PRO A 95 -3.73 -5.28 3.64
N GLU A 96 -3.13 -6.42 3.28
CA GLU A 96 -2.04 -6.52 2.32
C GLU A 96 -2.44 -6.08 0.90
N LYS A 97 -3.71 -6.28 0.52
CA LYS A 97 -4.23 -5.83 -0.78
C LYS A 97 -4.57 -4.35 -0.73
N VAL A 98 -5.12 -3.86 0.38
CA VAL A 98 -5.38 -2.43 0.58
C VAL A 98 -4.08 -1.63 0.46
N ALA A 99 -2.97 -2.14 0.99
CA ALA A 99 -1.64 -1.53 0.86
C ALA A 99 -1.15 -1.41 -0.60
N LEU A 100 -1.73 -2.15 -1.55
CA LEU A 100 -1.35 -2.18 -2.96
C LEU A 100 -2.38 -1.52 -3.89
N ILE A 101 -3.42 -0.86 -3.37
CA ILE A 101 -4.47 -0.25 -4.19
C ILE A 101 -4.32 1.28 -4.20
N LYS A 102 -4.58 1.89 -5.36
CA LYS A 102 -4.75 3.34 -5.53
C LYS A 102 -5.93 3.66 -6.45
N PRO A 103 -6.52 4.87 -6.33
CA PRO A 103 -7.48 5.35 -7.32
C PRO A 103 -6.84 5.47 -8.72
N GLU A 104 -7.63 5.21 -9.77
CA GLU A 104 -7.22 5.36 -11.18
C GLU A 104 -6.64 6.73 -11.53
N SER A 105 -7.03 7.79 -10.83
CA SER A 105 -6.48 9.14 -11.00
C SER A 105 -4.97 9.23 -10.75
N PHE A 106 -4.38 8.21 -10.10
CA PHE A 106 -2.95 8.10 -9.82
C PHE A 106 -2.24 7.08 -10.72
N ALA A 107 -2.91 6.52 -11.73
CA ALA A 107 -2.36 5.47 -12.59
C ALA A 107 -1.09 5.88 -13.35
N ASN A 108 -0.93 7.17 -13.61
CA ASN A 108 0.28 7.72 -14.23
C ASN A 108 1.56 7.53 -13.39
N GLN A 109 1.45 7.23 -12.10
CA GLN A 109 2.60 7.03 -11.22
C GLN A 109 3.31 5.69 -11.45
N ARG A 110 2.61 4.70 -12.02
CA ARG A 110 3.10 3.34 -12.33
C ARG A 110 4.00 2.80 -11.22
N GLU A 111 3.40 2.59 -10.05
CA GLU A 111 4.11 2.35 -8.80
C GLU A 111 4.27 0.85 -8.51
N TYR A 112 5.43 0.51 -7.93
CA TYR A 112 5.70 -0.75 -7.25
C TYR A 112 5.84 -0.47 -5.76
N ARG A 113 5.23 -1.31 -4.92
CA ARG A 113 5.27 -1.15 -3.45
C ARG A 113 5.91 -2.33 -2.79
N ILE A 114 6.69 -2.04 -1.75
CA ILE A 114 7.14 -3.02 -0.76
C ILE A 114 6.56 -2.60 0.58
N ALA A 115 5.79 -3.47 1.21
CA ALA A 115 5.14 -3.21 2.49
C ALA A 115 5.55 -4.23 3.54
N VAL A 116 5.81 -3.72 4.75
CA VAL A 116 6.09 -4.49 5.96
C VAL A 116 5.19 -3.97 7.05
N SER A 117 4.65 -4.85 7.89
CA SER A 117 3.78 -4.44 8.98
C SER A 117 4.40 -4.76 10.34
N LYS A 118 3.85 -4.19 11.41
CA LYS A 118 3.98 -4.82 12.73
C LYS A 118 3.30 -6.19 12.71
N ARG A 119 3.69 -7.06 13.65
CA ARG A 119 3.10 -8.40 13.78
C ARG A 119 1.58 -8.33 13.92
N GLY A 120 0.89 -9.09 13.07
CA GLY A 120 -0.56 -9.19 13.03
C GLY A 120 -1.30 -8.10 12.25
N ALA A 121 -0.66 -6.98 11.90
CA ALA A 121 -1.35 -5.89 11.20
C ALA A 121 -1.82 -6.25 9.77
N PHE A 122 -1.27 -7.31 9.16
CA PHE A 122 -1.77 -7.90 7.91
C PHE A 122 -2.78 -9.05 8.10
N ASP A 123 -3.20 -9.36 9.33
CA ASP A 123 -4.20 -10.39 9.55
C ASP A 123 -5.59 -9.88 9.14
N VAL A 124 -6.41 -10.74 8.52
CA VAL A 124 -7.71 -10.41 7.90
C VAL A 124 -8.68 -9.70 8.86
N GLU A 125 -8.60 -10.03 10.14
CA GLU A 125 -9.42 -9.43 11.21
C GLU A 125 -9.07 -7.97 11.54
N ASN A 126 -7.97 -7.43 10.98
CA ASN A 126 -7.52 -6.05 11.22
C ASN A 126 -7.97 -5.07 10.13
N VAL A 127 -9.09 -5.38 9.47
CA VAL A 127 -9.81 -4.45 8.60
C VAL A 127 -11.12 -4.02 9.26
N GLU A 128 -11.33 -2.72 9.36
CA GLU A 128 -12.59 -2.12 9.76
C GLU A 128 -13.38 -1.72 8.52
N LEU A 129 -14.61 -2.23 8.40
CA LEU A 129 -15.51 -1.97 7.27
C LEU A 129 -16.71 -1.16 7.75
N GLN A 130 -16.93 0.01 7.15
CA GLN A 130 -18.02 0.90 7.52
C GLN A 130 -18.72 1.50 6.28
N LEU A 131 -20.01 1.78 6.42
CA LEU A 131 -20.74 2.64 5.50
C LEU A 131 -20.82 4.03 6.13
N VAL A 132 -20.16 5.00 5.51
CA VAL A 132 -20.03 6.36 6.04
C VAL A 132 -20.84 7.31 5.16
N PRO A 133 -21.76 8.12 5.71
CA PRO A 133 -22.42 9.16 4.94
C PRO A 133 -21.39 10.13 4.37
N LEU A 134 -21.55 10.60 3.13
CA LEU A 134 -20.58 11.50 2.47
C LEU A 134 -20.31 12.78 3.30
N ALA A 135 -21.32 13.28 4.02
CA ALA A 135 -21.21 14.43 4.90
C ALA A 135 -20.33 14.21 6.15
N HIS A 136 -20.02 12.95 6.48
CA HIS A 136 -19.20 12.53 7.64
C HIS A 136 -17.88 11.89 7.20
N LEU A 137 -17.47 12.10 5.95
CA LEU A 137 -16.13 11.69 5.51
C LEU A 137 -15.10 12.60 6.21
N GLU A 138 -14.54 12.09 7.30
CA GLU A 138 -13.42 12.74 7.98
C GLU A 138 -12.17 12.74 7.08
N PRO A 139 -11.37 13.82 7.08
CA PRO A 139 -10.08 13.83 6.43
C PRO A 139 -9.19 12.72 7.01
N ILE A 140 -8.53 11.95 6.14
CA ILE A 140 -7.54 10.95 6.58
C ILE A 140 -6.42 11.68 7.32
N THR A 141 -6.33 11.46 8.63
CA THR A 141 -5.23 11.98 9.44
C THR A 141 -4.00 11.13 9.17
N LEU A 142 -3.01 11.68 8.46
CA LEU A 142 -1.73 11.02 8.26
C LEU A 142 -0.97 10.99 9.60
N VAL A 143 -0.94 9.84 10.26
CA VAL A 143 -0.04 9.59 11.38
C VAL A 143 1.26 9.02 10.80
N SER A 144 2.31 9.84 10.73
CA SER A 144 3.58 9.44 10.09
C SER A 144 4.56 8.82 11.09
N SER A 145 4.30 7.58 11.53
CA SER A 145 5.37 6.73 12.04
C SER A 145 6.29 6.34 10.87
N LYS A 146 7.51 6.89 10.85
CA LYS A 146 8.52 6.53 9.85
C LYS A 146 9.44 5.46 10.42
N ILE A 147 9.80 4.47 9.60
CA ILE A 147 10.86 3.51 9.92
C ILE A 147 11.98 3.62 8.90
N LEU A 148 13.20 3.47 9.40
CA LEU A 148 14.39 3.30 8.57
C LEU A 148 14.92 1.89 8.77
N VAL A 149 15.10 1.16 7.67
CA VAL A 149 15.59 -0.22 7.71
C VAL A 149 16.91 -0.27 6.96
N ALA A 150 17.96 -0.72 7.65
CA ALA A 150 19.26 -0.94 7.03
C ALA A 150 19.22 -2.21 6.16
N LEU A 151 19.44 -2.04 4.85
CA LEU A 151 19.53 -3.14 3.88
C LEU A 151 20.96 -3.65 3.66
N GLY A 152 21.95 -2.98 4.23
CA GLY A 152 23.37 -3.26 4.02
C GLY A 152 23.92 -2.57 2.76
N ASN A 153 25.05 -3.06 2.25
CA ASN A 153 25.62 -2.57 0.99
C ASN A 153 24.75 -3.07 -0.19
N LEU A 154 24.40 -2.14 -1.09
CA LEU A 154 23.59 -2.37 -2.28
C LEU A 154 24.33 -2.02 -3.59
N GLU A 155 25.63 -1.70 -3.53
CA GLU A 155 26.43 -1.27 -4.69
C GLU A 155 26.36 -2.27 -5.86
N ASP A 156 26.44 -3.57 -5.56
CA ASP A 156 26.35 -4.64 -6.58
C ASP A 156 24.92 -4.88 -7.12
N HIS A 157 23.92 -4.20 -6.57
CA HIS A 157 22.50 -4.43 -6.84
C HIS A 157 21.73 -3.17 -7.25
N ALA A 158 22.39 -2.02 -7.25
CA ALA A 158 21.78 -0.73 -7.51
C ALA A 158 22.58 0.03 -8.57
N THR A 159 21.87 0.70 -9.47
CA THR A 159 22.47 1.63 -10.43
C THR A 159 21.98 3.03 -10.11
N LEU A 160 22.92 3.95 -9.89
CA LEU A 160 22.62 5.36 -9.72
C LEU A 160 22.57 6.03 -11.09
N HIS A 161 21.44 6.65 -11.39
CA HIS A 161 21.24 7.48 -12.58
C HIS A 161 21.17 8.94 -12.17
N GLU A 162 21.68 9.81 -13.04
CA GLU A 162 21.62 11.26 -12.92
C GLU A 162 20.90 11.83 -14.14
N PHE A 163 19.99 12.77 -13.90
CA PHE A 163 19.30 13.53 -14.94
C PHE A 163 19.98 14.89 -15.20
#